data_AF-A0A2E6Z7M5-F1
#
_entry.id   AF-A0A2E6Z7M5-F1
#
_cell.length_a   1.000
_cell.length_b   1.000
_cell.length_c   1.000
_cell.angle_alpha   90.00
_cell.angle_beta   90.00
_cell.angle_gamma   90.00
#
_symmetry.space_group_name_H-M   'P 1'
#
loop_
_entity.id
_entity.type
_entity.pdbx_description
1 polymer ?
#
loop_
_entity_poly.entity_id
_entity_poly.type
_entity_poly.pdbx_seq_one_letter_code
_entity_poly.pdbx_strand_id
1 'polypeptide(L)' 'MEIFHTIPDIDGLYWYIVPGQKPEPVLVDVERYGSGKFAGFNGRKQSWLRDNEYLVGPQLAPEIKQ' A
#
# COMPACT_ATOMS: atom_id res chain seq x y z
N MET A 1 -3.68 9.80 -7.45
CA MET A 1 -2.95 8.86 -6.59
C MET A 1 -1.83 9.62 -5.92
N GLU A 2 -1.65 9.44 -4.62
CA GLU A 2 -0.65 10.11 -3.80
C GLU A 2 0.56 9.19 -3.54
N ILE A 3 1.72 9.76 -3.22
CA ILE A 3 2.95 9.05 -2.88
C ILE A 3 3.19 9.19 -1.37
N PHE A 4 3.36 8.06 -0.69
CA PHE A 4 3.60 8.03 0.75
C PHE A 4 4.96 7.42 1.06
N HIS A 5 5.81 8.18 1.74
CA HIS A 5 7.11 7.73 2.28
C HIS A 5 6.99 7.13 3.69
N THR A 6 5.78 7.08 4.24
CA THR A 6 5.39 6.36 5.45
C THR A 6 4.16 5.53 5.12
N ILE A 7 3.85 4.49 5.91
CA ILE A 7 2.61 3.73 5.71
C ILE A 7 1.45 4.61 6.20
N PRO A 8 0.49 5.00 5.33
CA PRO A 8 -0.61 5.87 5.72
C PRO A 8 -1.63 5.10 6.56
N ASP A 9 -2.34 5.80 7.45
CA ASP A 9 -3.52 5.27 8.16
C ASP A 9 -4.80 5.53 7.37
N ILE A 10 -4.75 5.19 6.07
CA ILE A 10 -5.87 5.34 5.14
C ILE A 10 -6.08 4.00 4.47
N ASP A 11 -7.20 3.35 4.79
CA ASP A 11 -7.54 2.05 4.25
C ASP A 11 -7.61 2.08 2.71
N GLY A 12 -7.11 1.01 2.09
CA GLY A 12 -7.18 0.86 0.65
C GLY A 12 -6.09 -0.01 0.05
N LEU A 13 -6.19 -0.19 -1.27
CA LEU A 13 -5.19 -0.87 -2.07
C LEU A 13 -4.11 0.12 -2.52
N TYR A 14 -2.85 -0.24 -2.33
CA TYR A 14 -1.69 0.56 -2.71
C TYR A 14 -0.76 -0.26 -3.58
N TRP A 15 0.06 0.42 -4.37
CA TRP A 15 1.26 -0.16 -4.96
C TRP A 15 2.44 0.10 -4.04
N TYR A 16 3.08 -0.97 -3.59
CA TYR A 16 4.35 -0.93 -2.88
C TYR A 16 5.50 -0.95 -3.87
N ILE A 17 6.32 0.09 -3.82
CA ILE A 17 7.43 0.31 -4.73
C ILE A 17 8.74 0.12 -4.00
N VAL A 18 9.55 -0.80 -4.51
CA VAL A 18 10.94 -1.01 -4.11
C VAL A 18 11.81 -0.82 -5.34
N PRO A 19 12.82 0.07 -5.31
CA PRO A 19 13.70 0.30 -6.45
C PRO A 19 14.34 -0.99 -6.97
N GLY A 20 14.31 -1.18 -8.29
CA GLY A 20 14.84 -2.38 -8.95
C GLY A 20 13.94 -3.62 -8.86
N GLN A 21 12.76 -3.53 -8.26
CA GLN A 21 11.78 -4.62 -8.20
C GLN A 21 10.48 -4.23 -8.92
N LYS A 22 9.65 -5.24 -9.22
CA LYS A 22 8.31 -4.99 -9.76
C LYS A 22 7.42 -4.42 -8.64
N PRO A 23 6.55 -3.44 -8.94
CA PRO A 23 5.52 -2.99 -8.01
C PRO A 23 4.68 -4.16 -7.50
N GLU A 24 4.41 -4.18 -6.19
CA GLU A 24 3.56 -5.20 -5.58
C GLU A 24 2.28 -4.57 -5.04
N PRO A 25 1.10 -5.15 -5.29
CA PRO A 25 -0.11 -4.67 -4.67
C PRO A 25 -0.09 -5.01 -3.18
N VAL A 26 -0.50 -4.06 -2.34
CA VAL A 26 -0.61 -4.25 -0.89
C VAL A 26 -1.90 -3.64 -0.37
N LEU A 27 -2.40 -4.16 0.74
CA LEU A 27 -3.58 -3.67 1.43
C LEU A 27 -3.16 -2.96 2.72
N VAL A 28 -3.57 -1.71 2.88
CA VAL A 28 -3.63 -1.03 4.17
C VAL A 28 -5.04 -1.23 4.71
N ASP A 29 -5.14 -1.74 5.93
CA ASP A 29 -6.39 -2.01 6.65
C ASP A 29 -6.10 -1.80 8.14
N VAL A 30 -6.39 -0.59 8.62
CA VAL A 30 -6.07 -0.11 9.97
C VAL A 30 -6.87 -0.87 11.01
N GLU A 31 -8.12 -1.22 10.72
CA GLU A 31 -8.97 -2.02 11.62
C GLU A 31 -8.38 -3.43 11.82
N ARG A 32 -7.94 -4.07 10.73
CA ARG A 32 -7.46 -5.46 10.77
C ARG A 32 -6.01 -5.60 11.19
N TYR A 33 -5.14 -4.66 10.83
CA TYR A 33 -3.70 -4.77 11.05
C TYR A 33 -3.15 -3.76 12.06
N GLY A 34 -3.89 -2.69 12.34
CA GLY A 34 -3.43 -1.54 13.13
C GLY A 34 -2.69 -0.50 12.30
N SER A 35 -2.51 0.68 12.89
CA SER A 35 -1.84 1.83 12.27
C SER A 35 -0.41 1.52 11.80
N GLY A 36 -0.03 2.13 10.68
CA GLY A 36 1.30 2.02 10.10
C GLY A 36 1.66 0.64 9.57
N LYS A 37 0.68 -0.17 9.15
CA LYS A 37 0.92 -1.51 8.60
C LYS A 37 0.20 -1.75 7.28
N PHE A 38 0.82 -2.58 6.44
CA PHE A 38 0.17 -3.14 5.25
C PHE A 38 0.42 -4.65 5.15
N ALA A 39 -0.40 -5.32 4.35
CA ALA A 39 -0.26 -6.72 4.01
C ALA A 39 -0.09 -6.91 2.50
N GLY A 40 0.85 -7.76 2.09
CA GLY A 40 0.96 -8.24 0.72
C GLY A 40 0.03 -9.42 0.46
N PHE A 41 -0.35 -9.62 -0.80
CA PHE A 41 -1.22 -10.75 -1.21
C PHE A 41 -0.52 -12.12 -1.14
N ASN A 42 0.79 -12.15 -0.87
CA ASN A 42 1.57 -13.35 -0.55
C ASN A 42 1.49 -13.73 0.95
N GLY A 43 0.72 -13.01 1.76
CA GLY A 43 0.56 -13.26 3.20
C GLY A 43 1.58 -12.54 4.09
N ARG A 44 2.53 -11.79 3.52
CA ARG A 44 3.47 -10.98 4.31
C ARG A 44 2.75 -9.79 4.96
N LYS A 45 3.22 -9.39 6.14
CA LYS A 45 2.83 -8.15 6.81
C LYS A 45 4.07 -7.32 7.10
N GLN A 46 3.96 -6.02 6.96
CA GLN A 46 5.07 -5.10 7.17
C GLN A 46 4.59 -3.84 7.89
N SER A 47 5.45 -3.29 8.76
CA SER A 47 5.14 -2.12 9.59
C SER A 47 6.21 -1.02 9.48
N TRP A 48 6.96 -1.01 8.37
CA TRP A 48 7.99 -0.02 8.07
C TRP A 48 8.16 0.14 6.55
N LEU A 49 8.81 1.22 6.14
CA LEU A 49 9.37 1.42 4.80
C LEU A 49 10.85 1.77 4.96
N ARG A 50 11.71 1.30 4.06
CA ARG A 50 13.10 1.79 3.98
C ARG A 50 13.16 3.12 3.23
N ASP A 51 14.29 3.82 3.32
CA ASP A 51 14.46 5.21 2.82
C ASP A 51 14.09 5.43 1.35
N ASN A 52 14.12 4.39 0.51
CA ASN A 52 13.77 4.48 -0.92
C ASN A 52 12.51 3.69 -1.29
N GLU A 53 11.81 3.13 -0.31
CA GLU A 53 10.55 2.40 -0.49
C GLU A 53 9.37 3.35 -0.26
N TYR A 54 8.30 3.20 -1.04
CA TYR A 54 7.14 4.06 -0.91
C TYR A 54 5.86 3.36 -1.36
N LEU A 55 4.72 3.91 -0.95
CA LEU A 55 3.40 3.48 -1.37
C LEU A 55 2.82 4.49 -2.36
N VAL A 56 2.12 4.00 -3.38
CA VAL A 56 1.33 4.83 -4.31
C VAL A 56 -0.13 4.42 -4.24
N GLY A 57 -1.02 5.35 -3.92
CA GLY A 57 -2.44 5.04 -3.78
C GLY A 57 -3.24 6.10 -3.02
N PRO A 58 -4.36 5.70 -2.39
CA PRO A 58 -5.06 4.43 -2.65
C PRO A 58 -5.50 4.33 -4.12
N GLN A 59 -5.62 3.11 -4.63
CA GLN A 59 -6.19 2.86 -5.95
C GLN A 59 -7.67 3.24 -5.92
N LEU A 60 -8.09 4.07 -6.88
CA LEU A 60 -9.49 4.42 -7.03
C LEU A 60 -10.28 3.23 -7.52
N ALA A 61 -11.54 3.13 -7.08
CA ALA A 61 -12.47 2.17 -7.66
C ALA A 61 -12.56 2.40 -9.19
N PRO A 62 -12.63 1.33 -9.99
CA PRO A 62 -12.80 1.48 -11.43
C PRO A 62 -14.12 2.19 -11.74
N GLU A 63 -14.09 3.13 -12.68
CA GLU A 63 -15.31 3.72 -13.21
C GLU A 63 -16.03 2.67 -14.07
N ILE A 64 -17.16 2.17 -13.58
CA ILE A 64 -18.04 1.31 -14.37
C ILE A 64 -18.79 2.23 -15.34
N LYS A 65 -18.43 2.19 -16.63
CA LYS A 65 -19.25 2.79 -17.68
C LYS A 65 -20.47 1.90 -17.87
N GLN A 66 -21.65 2.42 -17.53
CA GLN A 66 -22.95 1.82 -17.84
C GLN A 66 -23.31 2.04 -19.30
#